data_AF-A0A8K0IFE6-F1
#
_entry.id   AF-A0A8K0IFE6-F1
#
_cell.length_a   1.000
_cell.length_b   1.000
_cell.length_c   1.000
_cell.angle_alpha   90.00
_cell.angle_beta   90.00
_cell.angle_gamma   90.00
#
_symmetry.space_group_name_H-M   'P 1'
#
loop_
_entity.id
_entity.type
_entity.pdbx_description
1 polymer ?
#
loop_
_entity_poly.entity_id
_entity_poly.type
_entity_poly.pdbx_seq_one_letter_code
_entity_poly.pdbx_strand_id
1 'polypeptide(L)'
;MVQADFQFFDPKPRDFHGVKLLLQNYLDNKLWDLSGFVDLILEQTTVGTIVKSGDQDEEEEGDDDGGDDDEGLYAMTSALNLGRYARHRCIKELKRFLLEVCSDDSTKKKLKLLLEQQASDVGLLVLQRFVNCPYQLVPPLYDALFDEVSWATEDELSSLSFTFHLHAEQLVPPEVCCIRLSMIMLYSSSPV
;
A
#
# COMPACT_ATOMS: atom_id res chain seq x y z
N MET A 1 18.32 21.66 -19.48
CA MET A 1 17.23 21.20 -18.60
C MET A 1 17.39 19.71 -18.51
N VAL A 2 17.74 19.19 -17.33
CA VAL A 2 17.66 17.74 -17.09
C VAL A 2 16.17 17.46 -16.91
N GLN A 3 15.58 16.77 -17.86
CA GLN A 3 14.20 16.33 -17.77
C GLN A 3 14.29 14.97 -17.07
N ALA A 4 14.00 14.95 -15.76
CA ALA A 4 13.91 13.69 -15.05
C ALA A 4 12.66 12.98 -15.58
N ASP A 5 12.86 11.90 -16.34
CA ASP A 5 11.78 11.05 -16.79
C ASP A 5 11.45 10.08 -15.66
N PHE A 6 10.17 9.95 -15.31
CA PHE A 6 9.71 9.01 -14.27
C PHE A 6 9.09 7.80 -14.94
N GLN A 7 9.43 6.62 -14.42
CA GLN A 7 8.97 5.35 -14.94
C GLN A 7 8.28 4.54 -13.83
N PHE A 8 7.39 3.64 -14.26
CA PHE A 8 6.54 2.82 -13.40
C PHE A 8 6.99 1.38 -13.52
N PHE A 9 7.17 0.70 -12.39
CA PHE A 9 7.67 -0.66 -12.34
C PHE A 9 6.86 -1.50 -11.36
N ASP A 10 6.83 -2.80 -11.61
CA ASP A 10 6.38 -3.76 -10.61
C ASP A 10 7.36 -3.77 -9.42
N PRO A 11 6.89 -3.76 -8.17
CA PRO A 11 7.73 -3.90 -6.99
C PRO A 11 8.51 -5.21 -7.01
N LYS A 12 9.79 -5.16 -6.65
CA LYS A 12 10.69 -6.32 -6.58
C LYS A 12 11.37 -6.39 -5.21
N PRO A 13 11.88 -7.56 -4.78
CA PRO A 13 12.60 -7.67 -3.50
C PRO A 13 13.79 -6.72 -3.34
N ARG A 14 14.44 -6.33 -4.45
CA ARG A 14 15.53 -5.33 -4.45
C ARG A 14 15.09 -3.94 -3.98
N ASP A 15 13.80 -3.61 -4.07
CA ASP A 15 13.26 -2.30 -3.70
C ASP A 15 12.99 -2.16 -2.19
N PHE A 16 13.40 -3.16 -1.39
CA PHE A 16 13.12 -3.24 0.05
C PHE A 16 13.52 -1.98 0.81
N HIS A 17 14.74 -1.48 0.60
CA HIS A 17 15.20 -0.35 1.37
C HIS A 17 14.45 0.93 0.98
N GLY A 18 14.32 1.23 -0.32
CA GLY A 18 13.59 2.42 -0.78
C GLY A 18 12.13 2.44 -0.32
N VAL A 19 11.44 1.30 -0.39
CA VAL A 19 10.07 1.15 0.09
C VAL A 19 9.99 1.30 1.61
N LYS A 20 10.94 0.73 2.35
CA LYS A 20 11.00 0.87 3.81
C LYS A 20 11.24 2.31 4.25
N LEU A 21 12.11 3.04 3.55
CA LEU A 21 12.35 4.46 3.79
C LEU A 21 11.11 5.30 3.50
N LEU A 22 10.39 4.97 2.42
CA LEU A 22 9.14 5.62 2.06
C LEU A 22 8.04 5.40 3.12
N LEU A 23 7.95 4.19 3.67
CA LEU A 23 6.93 3.80 4.66
C LEU A 23 7.36 3.99 6.12
N GLN A 24 8.54 4.55 6.39
CA GLN A 24 9.09 4.69 7.75
C GLN A 24 8.14 5.35 8.75
N ASN A 25 7.34 6.33 8.28
CA ASN A 25 6.41 7.10 9.10
C ASN A 25 4.94 6.69 8.88
N TYR A 26 4.68 5.53 8.28
CA TYR A 26 3.32 5.11 7.88
C TYR A 26 2.33 5.01 9.06
N LEU A 27 2.80 4.59 10.25
CA LEU A 27 2.00 4.55 11.49
C LEU A 27 2.43 5.63 12.50
N ASP A 28 2.63 6.87 12.04
CA ASP A 28 3.01 8.02 12.89
C ASP A 28 4.17 7.74 13.85
N ASN A 29 5.26 7.18 13.30
CA ASN A 29 6.50 6.87 14.04
C ASN A 29 6.33 5.85 15.19
N LYS A 30 5.21 5.12 15.26
CA LYS A 30 5.07 3.98 16.18
C LYS A 30 6.10 2.91 15.82
N LEU A 31 6.59 2.21 16.84
CA LEU A 31 7.38 1.00 16.62
C LEU A 31 6.44 -0.15 16.25
N TRP A 32 6.66 -0.73 15.08
CA TRP A 32 5.90 -1.84 14.53
C TRP A 32 6.77 -2.66 13.57
N ASP A 33 6.26 -3.80 13.13
CA ASP A 33 6.90 -4.68 12.15
C ASP A 33 6.86 -4.09 10.72
N LEU A 34 7.55 -2.97 10.53
CA LEU A 34 7.67 -2.31 9.23
C LEU A 34 8.39 -3.19 8.21
N SER A 35 9.49 -3.85 8.60
CA SER A 35 10.22 -4.75 7.68
C SER A 35 9.29 -5.85 7.15
N GLY A 36 8.57 -6.54 8.03
CA GLY A 36 7.62 -7.57 7.61
C GLY A 36 6.40 -7.03 6.85
N PHE A 37 6.11 -5.73 6.94
CA PHE A 37 5.12 -5.09 6.07
C PHE A 37 5.66 -4.86 4.66
N VAL A 38 6.91 -4.40 4.55
CA VAL A 38 7.58 -4.17 3.27
C VAL A 38 7.80 -5.49 2.53
N ASP A 39 8.32 -6.52 3.21
CA ASP A 39 8.48 -7.86 2.64
C ASP A 39 7.15 -8.35 2.05
N LEU A 40 6.07 -8.21 2.82
CA LEU A 40 4.74 -8.62 2.40
C LEU A 40 4.25 -7.87 1.16
N ILE A 41 4.58 -6.58 1.02
CA ILE A 41 4.24 -5.81 -0.17
C ILE A 41 5.02 -6.30 -1.38
N LEU A 42 6.33 -6.53 -1.23
CA LEU A 42 7.23 -6.90 -2.33
C LEU A 42 7.11 -8.38 -2.74
N GLU A 43 6.61 -9.24 -1.86
CA GLU A 43 6.32 -10.64 -2.16
C GLU A 43 5.03 -10.82 -2.98
N GLN A 44 4.17 -9.81 -3.03
CA GLN A 44 2.98 -9.85 -3.88
C GLN A 44 3.36 -9.47 -5.32
N THR A 45 3.04 -10.33 -6.27
CA THR A 45 3.39 -10.15 -7.68
C THR A 45 2.22 -9.68 -8.54
N THR A 46 1.03 -9.57 -7.95
CA THR A 46 -0.22 -9.30 -8.66
C THR A 46 -0.69 -7.85 -8.59
N VAL A 47 -0.34 -7.12 -7.51
CA VAL A 47 -0.81 -5.75 -7.29
C VAL A 47 0.27 -4.89 -6.65
N GLY A 48 0.62 -3.81 -7.32
CA GLY A 48 1.46 -2.76 -6.83
C GLY A 48 2.33 -2.17 -7.93
N THR A 49 2.62 -0.89 -7.79
CA THR A 49 3.48 -0.14 -8.69
C THR A 49 4.44 0.70 -7.87
N ILE A 50 5.69 0.81 -8.30
CA ILE A 50 6.66 1.79 -7.79
C ILE A 50 7.05 2.78 -8.88
N VAL A 51 7.37 4.00 -8.47
CA VAL A 51 7.85 5.06 -9.36
C VAL A 51 9.32 5.32 -9.10
N LYS A 52 10.13 5.24 -10.16
CA LYS A 52 11.56 5.55 -10.11
C LYS A 52 11.96 6.59 -11.16
N SER A 53 13.13 7.21 -10.97
CA SER A 53 13.75 8.02 -12.03
C SER A 53 14.28 7.11 -13.13
N GLY A 54 14.02 7.45 -14.39
CA GLY A 54 14.26 6.60 -15.56
C GLY A 54 15.73 6.24 -15.80
N ASP A 55 16.66 7.00 -15.23
CA ASP A 55 18.10 6.71 -15.29
C ASP A 55 18.53 5.52 -14.40
N GLN A 56 17.61 4.98 -13.57
CA GLN A 56 17.95 4.02 -12.51
C GLN A 56 17.51 2.57 -12.79
N ASP A 57 16.86 2.32 -13.93
CA ASP A 57 16.54 0.96 -14.37
C ASP A 57 17.36 0.51 -15.59
N GLU A 58 18.26 1.36 -16.11
CA GLU A 58 19.13 1.05 -17.27
C GLU A 58 20.52 0.48 -16.90
N GLU A 59 20.91 0.48 -15.62
CA GLU A 59 22.13 -0.14 -15.09
C GLU A 59 21.67 -0.91 -13.81
N GLU A 60 21.87 -2.21 -13.56
CA GLU A 60 23.11 -2.97 -13.53
C GLU A 60 22.83 -4.50 -13.62
N GLU A 61 23.30 -5.14 -14.69
CA GLU A 61 23.69 -6.58 -14.73
C GLU A 61 25.22 -6.70 -14.49
N GLY A 62 25.82 -5.74 -13.75
CA GLY A 62 27.27 -5.64 -13.60
C GLY A 62 27.67 -4.98 -12.28
N ASP A 63 28.31 -5.79 -11.44
CA ASP A 63 29.19 -5.45 -10.31
C ASP A 63 28.69 -4.48 -9.23
N ASP A 64 28.27 -5.08 -8.11
CA ASP A 64 28.41 -4.66 -6.70
C ASP A 64 29.44 -3.52 -6.48
N ASP A 65 29.02 -2.26 -6.65
CA ASP A 65 29.70 -1.08 -6.11
C ASP A 65 28.72 -0.24 -5.29
N GLY A 66 28.21 -0.79 -4.18
CA GLY A 66 27.81 -0.05 -2.97
C GLY A 66 26.99 1.24 -3.13
N GLY A 67 26.24 1.40 -4.22
CA GLY A 67 25.36 2.53 -4.50
C GLY A 67 24.11 2.42 -3.65
N ASP A 68 23.58 3.55 -3.20
CA ASP A 68 22.31 3.58 -2.46
C ASP A 68 21.19 3.06 -3.38
N ASP A 69 20.82 1.77 -3.25
CA ASP A 69 19.61 1.17 -3.84
C ASP A 69 18.31 1.93 -3.47
N ASP A 70 18.43 2.91 -2.57
CA ASP A 70 17.41 3.84 -2.12
C ASP A 70 17.26 5.08 -2.99
N GLU A 71 18.27 5.39 -3.79
CA GLU A 71 18.37 6.64 -4.51
C GLU A 71 17.44 6.58 -5.71
N GLY A 72 16.21 7.05 -5.50
CA GLY A 72 15.27 7.46 -6.56
C GLY A 72 14.00 6.64 -6.71
N LEU A 73 13.59 5.91 -5.66
CA LEU A 73 12.17 5.59 -5.45
C LEU A 73 11.42 6.86 -5.01
N TYR A 74 10.34 7.22 -5.71
CA TYR A 74 9.55 8.43 -5.44
C TYR A 74 8.17 8.16 -4.86
N ALA A 75 7.56 7.04 -5.25
CA ALA A 75 6.23 6.66 -4.82
C ALA A 75 6.02 5.16 -4.93
N MET A 76 5.03 4.66 -4.19
CA MET A 76 4.53 3.31 -4.32
C MET A 76 3.00 3.26 -4.15
N THR A 77 2.40 2.28 -4.80
CA THR A 77 1.00 1.89 -4.66
C THR A 77 0.94 0.38 -4.48
N SER A 78 -0.01 -0.12 -3.70
CA SER A 78 -0.29 -1.55 -3.55
C SER A 78 -1.63 -1.79 -2.87
N ALA A 79 -2.15 -3.03 -2.91
CA ALA A 79 -3.38 -3.43 -2.22
C ALA A 79 -3.23 -4.79 -1.54
N LEU A 80 -3.41 -4.83 -0.22
CA LEU A 80 -3.23 -6.04 0.59
C LEU A 80 -4.54 -6.55 1.18
N ASN A 81 -4.84 -7.84 1.05
CA ASN A 81 -6.02 -8.37 1.73
C ASN A 81 -5.79 -8.68 3.21
N LEU A 82 -6.64 -8.10 4.06
CA LEU A 82 -6.50 -8.19 5.51
C LEU A 82 -6.85 -9.57 6.10
N GLY A 83 -7.57 -10.41 5.36
CA GLY A 83 -7.89 -11.79 5.73
C GLY A 83 -6.77 -12.75 5.37
N ARG A 84 -6.30 -12.71 4.11
CA ARG A 84 -5.17 -13.49 3.59
C ARG A 84 -3.94 -13.33 4.48
N TYR A 85 -3.64 -12.09 4.85
CA TYR A 85 -2.46 -11.74 5.62
C TYR A 85 -2.72 -11.57 7.13
N ALA A 86 -3.89 -11.99 7.64
CA ALA A 86 -4.30 -11.79 9.04
C ALA A 86 -3.33 -12.38 10.08
N ARG A 87 -2.53 -13.37 9.69
CA ARG A 87 -1.57 -14.04 10.59
C ARG A 87 -0.25 -13.29 10.75
N HIS A 88 0.11 -12.42 9.81
CA HIS A 88 1.35 -11.65 9.86
C HIS A 88 1.33 -10.63 10.99
N ARG A 89 2.50 -10.44 11.60
CA ARG A 89 2.66 -9.56 12.75
C ARG A 89 2.38 -8.10 12.35
N CYS A 90 2.96 -7.63 11.25
CA CYS A 90 2.70 -6.30 10.69
C CYS A 90 1.20 -5.98 10.57
N ILE A 91 0.39 -6.89 10.03
CA ILE A 91 -1.06 -6.71 9.88
C ILE A 91 -1.79 -6.66 11.23
N LYS A 92 -1.39 -7.48 12.21
CA LYS A 92 -1.97 -7.43 13.57
C LYS A 92 -1.66 -6.12 14.27
N GLU A 93 -0.44 -5.63 14.14
CA GLU A 93 0.01 -4.37 14.74
C GLU A 93 -0.68 -3.16 14.07
N LEU A 94 -0.83 -3.19 12.74
CA LEU A 94 -1.61 -2.22 11.97
C LEU A 94 -3.07 -2.18 12.44
N LYS A 95 -3.76 -3.32 12.49
CA LYS A 95 -5.17 -3.39 12.94
C LYS A 95 -5.34 -2.81 14.34
N ARG A 96 -4.41 -3.12 15.24
CA ARG A 96 -4.41 -2.59 16.61
C ARG A 96 -4.21 -1.06 16.61
N PHE A 97 -3.24 -0.55 15.85
CA PHE A 97 -3.00 0.89 15.73
C PHE A 97 -4.25 1.65 15.26
N LEU A 98 -4.92 1.16 14.22
CA LEU A 98 -6.13 1.79 13.70
C LEU A 98 -7.27 1.84 14.73
N LEU A 99 -7.43 0.79 15.53
CA LEU A 99 -8.40 0.75 16.61
C LEU A 99 -8.02 1.64 17.81
N GLU A 100 -6.73 1.86 18.04
CA GLU A 100 -6.22 2.75 19.11
C GLU A 100 -6.42 4.22 18.76
N VAL A 101 -6.20 4.60 17.51
CA VAL A 101 -6.36 5.98 17.02
C VAL A 101 -7.84 6.39 16.95
N CYS A 102 -8.75 5.44 16.72
CA CYS A 102 -10.16 5.73 16.63
C CYS A 102 -10.76 6.08 18.01
N SER A 103 -11.03 7.37 18.22
CA SER A 103 -11.65 7.95 19.42
C SER A 103 -13.16 7.74 19.50
N ASP A 104 -13.86 7.77 18.36
CA ASP A 104 -15.31 7.61 18.31
C ASP A 104 -15.73 6.14 18.44
N ASP A 105 -16.56 5.83 19.44
CA ASP A 105 -17.02 4.47 19.73
C ASP A 105 -17.86 3.87 18.59
N SER A 106 -18.63 4.69 17.87
CA SER A 106 -19.48 4.21 16.77
C SER A 106 -18.65 3.78 15.56
N THR A 107 -17.63 4.57 15.23
CA THR A 107 -16.66 4.32 14.17
C THR A 107 -15.76 3.14 14.56
N LYS A 108 -15.30 3.09 15.80
CA LYS A 108 -14.46 1.99 16.31
C LYS A 108 -15.15 0.65 16.19
N LYS A 109 -16.46 0.58 16.45
CA LYS A 109 -17.27 -0.65 16.25
C LYS A 109 -17.34 -1.07 14.80
N LYS A 110 -17.58 -0.13 13.88
CA LYS A 110 -17.60 -0.40 12.42
C LYS A 110 -16.22 -0.84 11.91
N LEU A 111 -15.18 -0.13 12.32
CA LEU A 111 -13.79 -0.44 11.99
C LEU A 111 -13.41 -1.84 12.49
N LYS A 112 -13.80 -2.19 13.72
CA LYS A 112 -13.58 -3.54 14.27
C LYS A 112 -14.29 -4.62 13.45
N LEU A 113 -15.53 -4.37 13.01
CA LEU A 113 -16.27 -5.29 12.14
C LEU A 113 -15.47 -5.58 10.84
N LEU A 114 -14.98 -4.52 10.20
CA LEU A 114 -14.20 -4.60 8.96
C LEU A 114 -12.86 -5.30 9.18
N LEU A 115 -12.08 -4.87 10.17
CA LEU A 115 -10.72 -5.39 10.40
C LEU A 115 -10.69 -6.83 10.95
N GLU A 116 -11.78 -7.29 11.57
CA GLU A 116 -11.84 -8.62 12.18
C GLU A 116 -12.82 -9.55 11.44
N GLN A 117 -14.13 -9.29 11.52
CA GLN A 117 -15.15 -10.23 11.06
C GLN A 117 -15.23 -10.31 9.53
N GLN A 118 -15.01 -9.19 8.85
CA GLN A 118 -15.09 -9.07 7.39
C GLN A 118 -13.71 -8.95 6.75
N ALA A 119 -12.64 -9.26 7.49
CA ALA A 119 -11.27 -9.03 7.04
C ALA A 119 -10.94 -9.71 5.70
N SER A 120 -11.56 -10.87 5.42
CA SER A 120 -11.40 -11.60 4.17
C SER A 120 -11.89 -10.83 2.95
N ASP A 121 -12.88 -9.96 3.12
CA ASP A 121 -13.40 -9.12 2.04
C ASP A 121 -12.67 -7.78 1.95
N VAL A 122 -11.84 -7.43 2.94
CA VAL A 122 -11.24 -6.11 3.04
C VAL A 122 -9.84 -6.04 2.43
N GLY A 123 -9.69 -5.20 1.42
CA GLY A 123 -8.39 -4.74 0.93
C GLY A 123 -7.87 -3.54 1.73
N LEU A 124 -6.56 -3.46 1.94
CA LEU A 124 -5.81 -2.33 2.47
C LEU A 124 -5.02 -1.72 1.34
N LEU A 125 -5.41 -0.52 0.91
CA LEU A 125 -4.63 0.23 -0.05
C LEU A 125 -3.42 0.87 0.64
N VAL A 126 -2.24 0.67 0.08
CA VAL A 126 -0.99 1.26 0.54
C VAL A 126 -0.54 2.22 -0.54
N LEU A 127 -0.73 3.51 -0.27
CA LEU A 127 -0.25 4.57 -1.15
C LEU A 127 0.73 5.43 -0.37
N GLN A 128 1.94 5.63 -0.88
CA GLN A 128 2.86 6.58 -0.28
C GLN A 128 3.72 7.23 -1.35
N ARG A 129 4.09 8.49 -1.13
CA ARG A 129 5.02 9.21 -2.00
C ARG A 129 5.88 10.16 -1.19
N PHE A 130 7.10 10.37 -1.64
CA PHE A 130 7.90 11.46 -1.14
C PHE A 130 7.34 12.81 -1.60
N VAL A 131 7.66 13.86 -0.85
CA VAL A 131 7.17 15.22 -1.10
C VAL A 131 7.69 15.80 -2.42
N ASN A 132 8.83 15.30 -2.90
CA ASN A 132 9.45 15.67 -4.17
C ASN A 132 8.83 14.93 -5.39
N CYS A 133 7.95 13.95 -5.17
CA CYS A 133 7.26 13.25 -6.27
C CYS A 133 6.30 14.22 -6.99
N PRO A 134 6.43 14.39 -8.33
CA PRO A 134 5.56 15.26 -9.11
C PRO A 134 4.09 14.84 -9.02
N TYR A 135 3.20 15.82 -8.81
CA TYR A 135 1.76 15.57 -8.71
C TYR A 135 1.14 14.95 -9.97
N GLN A 136 1.77 15.14 -11.13
CA GLN A 136 1.31 14.59 -12.42
C GLN A 136 1.35 13.05 -12.46
N LEU A 137 2.16 12.42 -11.60
CA LEU A 137 2.27 10.96 -11.50
C LEU A 137 1.16 10.33 -10.66
N VAL A 138 0.45 11.14 -9.87
CA VAL A 138 -0.57 10.62 -8.94
C VAL A 138 -1.77 10.03 -9.68
N PRO A 139 -2.41 10.71 -10.66
CA PRO A 139 -3.51 10.08 -11.41
C PRO A 139 -3.16 8.74 -12.07
N PRO A 140 -2.08 8.62 -12.88
CA PRO A 140 -1.75 7.33 -13.49
C PRO A 140 -1.36 6.25 -12.46
N LEU A 141 -0.84 6.61 -11.29
CA LEU A 141 -0.61 5.66 -10.19
C LEU A 141 -1.91 5.05 -9.65
N TYR A 142 -2.97 5.85 -9.54
CA TYR A 142 -4.28 5.34 -9.12
C TYR A 142 -4.91 4.48 -10.21
N ASP A 143 -4.83 4.92 -11.47
CA ASP A 143 -5.38 4.16 -12.61
C ASP A 143 -4.70 2.78 -12.69
N ALA A 144 -3.36 2.72 -12.61
CA ALA A 144 -2.61 1.47 -12.58
C ALA A 144 -3.03 0.55 -11.42
N LEU A 145 -3.15 1.09 -10.20
CA LEU A 145 -3.59 0.32 -9.04
C LEU A 145 -4.99 -0.27 -9.24
N PHE A 146 -5.92 0.49 -9.84
CA PHE A 146 -7.28 -0.02 -10.08
C PHE A 146 -7.31 -1.11 -11.15
N ASP A 147 -6.53 -0.95 -12.21
CA ASP A 147 -6.39 -1.95 -13.26
C ASP A 147 -5.76 -3.24 -12.70
N GLU A 148 -4.66 -3.14 -11.96
CA GLU A 148 -3.98 -4.26 -11.29
C GLU A 148 -4.92 -5.01 -10.34
N VAL A 149 -5.68 -4.27 -9.53
CA VAL A 149 -6.68 -4.86 -8.63
C VAL A 149 -7.77 -5.59 -9.43
N SER A 150 -8.27 -5.01 -10.52
CA SER A 150 -9.28 -5.64 -11.37
C SER A 150 -8.74 -6.94 -11.98
N TRP A 151 -7.54 -6.90 -12.56
CA TRP A 151 -6.91 -8.07 -13.16
C TRP A 151 -6.64 -9.17 -12.13
N ALA A 152 -6.16 -8.82 -10.94
CA ALA A 152 -5.94 -9.77 -9.85
C ALA A 152 -7.23 -10.47 -9.39
N THR A 153 -8.40 -9.84 -9.55
CA THR A 153 -9.70 -10.49 -9.27
C THR A 153 -10.22 -11.36 -10.40
N GLU A 154 -9.83 -11.09 -11.64
CA GLU A 154 -10.28 -11.83 -12.83
C GLU A 154 -9.45 -13.10 -13.08
N ASP A 155 -8.13 -13.03 -12.89
CA ASP A 155 -7.20 -14.12 -13.23
C ASP A 155 -7.07 -15.20 -12.14
N GLU A 156 -7.48 -14.94 -10.90
CA GLU A 156 -7.30 -15.89 -9.82
C GLU A 156 -8.40 -16.95 -9.72
N LEU A 157 -8.09 -18.14 -10.25
CA LEU A 157 -8.60 -19.43 -9.77
C LEU A 157 -8.38 -19.56 -8.25
N SER A 158 -9.37 -19.11 -7.47
CA SER A 158 -9.69 -19.47 -6.08
C SER A 158 -8.88 -18.92 -4.89
N SER A 159 -7.91 -17.99 -5.03
CA SER A 159 -7.11 -17.51 -3.87
C SER A 159 -7.12 -15.99 -3.56
N LEU A 160 -7.65 -15.16 -4.47
CA LEU A 160 -7.92 -13.72 -4.28
C LEU A 160 -9.40 -13.39 -4.58
N SER A 161 -10.34 -14.16 -4.03
CA SER A 161 -11.77 -13.82 -4.13
C SER A 161 -12.08 -12.60 -3.25
N PHE A 162 -11.66 -11.42 -3.68
CA PHE A 162 -12.03 -10.14 -3.07
C PHE A 162 -12.97 -9.44 -4.02
N THR A 163 -14.17 -9.16 -3.56
CA THR A 163 -15.14 -8.42 -4.36
C THR A 163 -14.85 -6.92 -4.23
N PHE A 164 -13.89 -6.34 -4.95
CA PHE A 164 -13.68 -4.88 -4.86
C PHE A 164 -14.89 -4.13 -5.44
N HIS A 165 -15.75 -3.52 -4.60
CA HIS A 165 -16.60 -2.42 -5.06
C HIS A 165 -15.99 -1.10 -4.61
N LEU A 166 -15.58 -0.31 -5.60
CA LEU A 166 -15.05 1.02 -5.39
C LEU A 166 -16.18 1.99 -4.98
N HIS A 167 -16.47 2.06 -3.69
CA HIS A 167 -17.21 3.19 -3.12
C HIS A 167 -16.20 4.13 -2.46
N ALA A 168 -15.91 5.25 -3.11
CA ALA A 168 -15.19 6.37 -2.50
C ALA A 168 -16.10 7.03 -1.46
N GLU A 169 -16.35 6.35 -0.34
CA GLU A 169 -17.07 6.92 0.79
C GLU A 169 -16.09 7.12 1.94
N GLN A 170 -15.96 8.39 2.31
CA GLN A 170 -15.01 8.94 3.26
C GLN A 170 -15.36 8.48 4.68
N LEU A 171 -15.08 7.21 5.01
CA LEU A 171 -15.27 6.63 6.34
C LEU A 171 -14.12 6.98 7.32
N VAL A 172 -13.27 7.94 6.96
CA VAL A 172 -12.22 8.45 7.82
C VAL A 172 -12.81 9.61 8.64
N PRO A 173 -13.02 9.47 9.96
CA PRO A 173 -13.36 10.60 10.81
C PRO A 173 -12.32 11.70 10.62
N PRO A 174 -12.69 13.00 10.70
CA PRO A 174 -11.73 14.10 10.60
C PRO A 174 -10.57 13.99 11.60
N GLU A 175 -10.75 13.24 12.69
CA GLU A 175 -9.73 12.94 13.72
C GLU A 175 -8.65 11.96 13.23
N VAL A 176 -9.00 11.02 12.34
CA VAL A 176 -8.06 10.09 11.67
C VAL A 176 -7.42 10.75 10.43
N CYS A 177 -8.04 11.81 9.91
CA CYS A 177 -7.50 12.65 8.82
C CYS A 177 -6.18 13.37 9.23
N CYS A 178 -5.91 13.47 10.53
CA CYS A 178 -4.67 14.05 11.06
C CYS A 178 -3.46 13.10 10.96
N ILE A 179 -3.70 11.79 10.84
CA ILE A 179 -2.66 10.83 10.47
C ILE A 179 -2.54 10.91 8.95
N ARG A 180 -1.33 10.99 8.42
CA ARG A 180 -1.05 10.90 6.97
C ARG A 180 -1.33 9.48 6.43
N LEU A 181 -2.49 8.93 6.74
CA LEU A 181 -3.07 7.72 6.18
C LEU A 181 -3.74 8.13 4.87
N SER A 182 -2.95 8.12 3.81
CA SER A 182 -3.43 7.95 2.45
C SER A 182 -4.34 6.73 2.38
N MET A 183 -5.64 6.99 2.58
CA MET A 183 -6.77 6.15 2.18
C MET A 183 -6.73 4.67 2.60
N ILE A 184 -7.03 4.39 3.88
CA ILE A 184 -7.58 3.08 4.24
C ILE A 184 -9.02 3.03 3.71
N MET A 185 -9.21 2.61 2.46
CA MET A 185 -10.52 2.18 1.96
C MET A 185 -10.77 0.78 2.53
N LEU A 186 -11.76 0.63 3.41
CA LEU A 186 -12.19 -0.67 3.91
C LEU A 186 -13.49 -1.07 3.22
N TYR A 187 -13.45 -2.11 2.40
CA TYR A 187 -14.61 -2.65 1.70
C TYR A 187 -15.28 -3.77 2.50
N SER A 188 -16.61 -3.85 2.46
CA SER A 188 -17.39 -4.99 2.95
C SER A 188 -18.52 -5.28 1.97
N SER A 189 -18.60 -6.52 1.51
CA SER A 189 -19.73 -7.02 0.73
C SER A 189 -21.03 -6.86 1.53
N SER A 190 -22.00 -6.10 1.01
CA SER A 190 -23.41 -6.32 1.37
C SER A 190 -24.01 -7.28 0.34
N PRO A 191 -24.61 -8.41 0.75
CA PRO A 191 -25.36 -9.24 -0.18
C PRO A 191 -26.62 -8.48 -0.61
N VAL A 192 -26.84 -8.38 -1.91
CA VAL A 192 -28.14 -7.99 -2.50
C VAL A 192 -29.10 -9.17 -2.39
#